data_AF-A0A2Z7D3Q0-F1
#
_entry.id   AF-A0A2Z7D3Q0-F1
#
_cell.length_a   1.000
_cell.length_b   1.000
_cell.length_c   1.000
_cell.angle_alpha   90.00
_cell.angle_beta   90.00
_cell.angle_gamma   90.00
#
_symmetry.space_group_name_H-M   'P 1'
#
loop_
_entity.id
_entity.type
_entity.pdbx_description
1 polymer ?
#
loop_
_entity_poly.entity_id
_entity_poly.type
_entity_poly.pdbx_seq_one_letter_code
_entity_poly.pdbx_strand_id
1 'polypeptide(L)'
;MRARSNKKPSRKYDRKVLVAEESTKSWADTDSESSSSSSSSSDSEHEEVHCLMADQTSDDEVFDFSNVEFIREDLVSALNDMVKEYRKFSHSFKEIKAENIILKNSSMESSSDELEDIDSLKTELSKMMIENDLLRNESSVLKAEVERLTKEMSSWNQSARALHKLQES
;
A
#
# COMPACT_ATOMS: atom_id res chain seq x y z
N MET A 1 34.40 -10.58 46.59
CA MET A 1 34.02 -11.00 45.22
C MET A 1 33.36 -9.80 44.54
N ARG A 2 34.07 -9.10 43.65
CA ARG A 2 34.05 -9.26 42.17
C ARG A 2 32.70 -8.78 41.58
N ALA A 3 32.57 -7.48 41.27
CA ALA A 3 32.67 -6.86 39.92
C ALA A 3 31.35 -7.04 39.11
N ARG A 4 30.75 -6.08 38.38
CA ARG A 4 31.32 -4.95 37.62
C ARG A 4 30.18 -4.10 37.01
N SER A 5 30.37 -2.78 37.02
CA SER A 5 30.13 -1.78 35.95
C SER A 5 28.79 -1.65 35.19
N ASN A 6 28.23 -0.44 35.31
CA ASN A 6 27.40 0.31 34.35
C ASN A 6 27.88 0.18 32.88
N LYS A 7 26.95 0.03 31.91
CA LYS A 7 26.91 0.74 30.60
C LYS A 7 25.81 0.21 29.65
N LYS A 8 24.94 1.13 29.21
CA LYS A 8 24.21 1.30 27.92
C LYS A 8 23.73 0.06 27.15
N PRO A 9 22.43 -0.02 26.80
CA PRO A 9 22.00 -0.73 25.60
C PRO A 9 22.16 0.20 24.37
N SER A 10 23.13 -0.11 23.52
CA SER A 10 23.31 0.54 22.23
C SER A 10 22.17 0.16 21.28
N ARG A 11 21.29 1.12 21.03
CA ARG A 11 20.40 1.23 19.88
C ARG A 11 21.21 1.19 18.58
N LYS A 12 20.94 0.21 17.71
CA LYS A 12 21.23 0.22 16.26
C LYS A 12 20.65 -1.04 15.60
N TYR A 13 19.44 -0.90 15.07
CA TYR A 13 19.02 -1.60 13.86
C TYR A 13 18.41 -0.56 12.94
N ASP A 14 19.27 0.04 12.12
CA ASP A 14 18.86 0.80 10.94
C ASP A 14 18.27 -0.19 9.94
N ARG A 15 16.95 -0.40 10.00
CA ARG A 15 16.24 -1.10 8.93
C ARG A 15 15.94 -0.05 7.86
N LYS A 16 16.78 -0.07 6.83
CA LYS A 16 16.69 0.74 5.62
C LYS A 16 15.28 0.64 5.06
N VAL A 17 14.61 1.79 4.97
CA VAL A 17 13.41 1.97 4.15
C VAL A 17 13.89 1.92 2.70
N LEU A 18 13.60 0.83 2.00
CA LEU A 18 13.69 0.82 0.55
C LEU A 18 12.41 1.47 0.04
N VAL A 19 12.51 2.75 -0.30
CA VAL A 19 11.54 3.45 -1.13
C VAL A 19 11.72 2.87 -2.53
N ALA A 20 10.77 2.07 -3.01
CA ALA A 20 10.70 1.74 -4.42
C ALA A 20 10.13 2.97 -5.13
N GLU A 21 10.98 3.69 -5.87
CA GLU A 21 10.53 4.75 -6.76
C GLU A 21 9.67 4.15 -7.88
N GLU A 22 8.45 4.66 -7.99
CA GLU A 22 7.50 4.37 -9.06
C GLU A 22 7.92 5.18 -10.29
N SER A 23 8.44 4.52 -11.32
CA SER A 23 8.83 5.19 -12.57
C SER A 23 7.58 5.57 -13.36
N THR A 24 7.22 6.85 -13.36
CA THR A 24 6.19 7.40 -14.24
C THR A 24 6.75 7.62 -15.64
N LYS A 25 6.53 6.61 -16.48
CA LYS A 25 6.19 6.66 -17.91
C LYS A 25 6.10 8.09 -18.51
N SER A 26 6.99 8.40 -19.46
CA SER A 26 6.68 9.36 -20.54
C SER A 26 7.02 8.72 -21.89
N TRP A 27 6.01 8.20 -22.58
CA TRP A 27 6.11 7.90 -24.01
C TRP A 27 5.67 9.17 -24.71
N ALA A 28 6.60 9.85 -25.38
CA ALA A 28 6.26 10.97 -26.22
C ALA A 28 5.60 10.44 -27.50
N ASP A 29 4.34 10.80 -27.71
CA ASP A 29 3.69 10.76 -29.02
C ASP A 29 4.47 11.69 -29.95
N THR A 30 5.03 11.15 -31.02
CA THR A 30 5.57 11.94 -32.13
C THR A 30 4.55 11.90 -33.26
N ASP A 31 3.61 12.84 -33.21
CA ASP A 31 2.77 13.20 -34.34
C ASP A 31 3.67 13.74 -35.46
N SER A 32 3.92 12.91 -36.47
CA SER A 32 4.54 13.38 -37.72
C SER A 32 3.45 13.90 -38.64
N GLU A 33 3.20 15.20 -38.51
CA GLU A 33 2.34 16.00 -39.38
C GLU A 33 2.90 16.07 -40.81
N SER A 34 2.00 15.81 -41.76
CA SER A 34 2.01 16.05 -43.21
C SER A 34 3.13 16.88 -43.85
N SER A 35 3.56 16.44 -45.03
CA SER A 35 3.86 17.34 -46.15
C SER A 35 3.49 16.69 -47.48
N SER A 36 2.45 17.26 -48.11
CA SER A 36 2.03 17.00 -49.49
C SER A 36 2.96 17.70 -50.47
N SER A 37 3.16 17.12 -51.66
CA SER A 37 3.35 17.77 -52.98
C SER A 37 3.79 16.70 -53.97
N SER A 38 3.42 16.57 -55.24
CA SER A 38 2.44 17.16 -56.15
C SER A 38 2.60 16.34 -57.44
N SER A 39 1.52 15.88 -58.07
CA SER A 39 1.62 15.28 -59.41
C SER A 39 1.94 16.36 -60.46
N SER A 40 3.00 16.22 -61.25
CA SER A 40 3.06 16.79 -62.60
C SER A 40 4.16 16.17 -63.48
N SER A 41 3.91 16.23 -64.78
CA SER A 41 4.46 15.38 -65.83
C SER A 41 5.66 15.98 -66.57
N SER A 42 6.26 15.09 -67.37
CA SER A 42 6.87 15.34 -68.69
C SER A 42 8.35 15.70 -68.80
N ASP A 43 9.00 14.82 -69.55
CA ASP A 43 10.00 15.04 -70.60
C ASP A 43 11.41 15.49 -70.20
N SER A 44 12.31 14.51 -70.12
CA SER A 44 13.73 14.70 -70.39
C SER A 44 14.32 13.44 -71.01
N GLU A 45 14.68 13.63 -72.27
CA GLU A 45 15.38 12.75 -73.18
C GLU A 45 16.76 12.28 -72.69
N HIS A 46 17.09 11.03 -73.04
CA HIS A 46 18.40 10.35 -73.07
C HIS A 46 19.32 10.47 -71.83
N GLU A 47 19.12 9.58 -70.86
CA GLU A 47 20.24 9.09 -70.04
C GLU A 47 20.27 7.56 -70.11
N GLU A 48 21.27 7.07 -70.84
CA GLU A 48 21.57 5.67 -71.09
C GLU A 48 22.11 5.02 -69.81
N VAL A 49 21.21 4.69 -68.88
CA VAL A 49 21.50 3.77 -67.79
C VAL A 49 21.27 2.35 -68.30
N HIS A 50 22.35 1.72 -68.77
CA HIS A 50 22.39 0.28 -69.01
C HIS A 50 22.13 -0.46 -67.69
N CYS A 51 20.86 -0.76 -67.43
CA CYS A 51 20.48 -1.76 -66.44
C CYS A 51 20.97 -3.11 -66.96
N LEU A 52 22.11 -3.56 -66.42
CA LEU A 52 22.57 -4.94 -66.55
C LEU A 52 21.51 -5.86 -65.91
N MET A 53 20.55 -6.30 -66.72
CA MET A 53 19.73 -7.47 -66.41
C MET A 53 20.67 -8.67 -66.46
N ALA A 54 21.30 -8.96 -65.32
CA ALA A 54 21.93 -10.24 -65.12
C ALA A 54 20.81 -11.28 -65.10
N ASP A 55 20.64 -11.98 -66.22
CA ASP A 55 19.80 -13.17 -66.32
C ASP A 55 20.36 -14.23 -65.35
N GLN A 56 19.95 -14.18 -64.08
CA GLN A 56 20.04 -15.34 -63.20
C GLN A 56 18.93 -16.31 -63.61
N THR A 57 19.20 -17.04 -64.68
CA THR A 57 18.57 -18.32 -64.97
C THR A 57 18.94 -19.30 -63.86
N SER A 58 17.95 -20.07 -63.40
CA SER A 58 18.04 -21.20 -62.47
C SER A 58 18.26 -20.87 -60.99
N ASP A 59 17.20 -20.44 -60.29
CA ASP A 59 16.48 -21.33 -59.38
C ASP A 59 15.21 -20.59 -58.93
N ASP A 60 14.18 -20.59 -59.79
CA ASP A 60 12.82 -20.38 -59.31
C ASP A 60 12.47 -21.67 -58.56
N GLU A 61 13.00 -21.81 -57.33
CA GLU A 61 12.38 -22.62 -56.31
C GLU A 61 11.01 -21.99 -56.06
N VAL A 62 10.10 -22.24 -57.01
CA VAL A 62 8.67 -22.20 -56.79
C VAL A 62 8.50 -23.04 -55.54
N PHE A 63 8.26 -22.38 -54.41
CA PHE A 63 7.90 -23.06 -53.18
C PHE A 63 6.71 -23.94 -53.52
N ASP A 64 6.99 -25.21 -53.76
CA ASP A 64 5.99 -26.22 -53.99
C ASP A 64 5.29 -26.36 -52.64
N PHE A 65 4.17 -25.64 -52.50
CA PHE A 65 3.27 -25.74 -51.35
C PHE A 65 2.57 -27.11 -51.31
N SER A 66 3.26 -28.17 -51.68
CA SER A 66 2.80 -29.55 -51.63
C SER A 66 2.71 -29.99 -50.16
N ASN A 67 1.55 -29.70 -49.59
CA ASN A 67 0.81 -30.42 -48.54
C ASN A 67 1.58 -30.79 -47.27
N VAL A 68 1.57 -29.87 -46.30
CA VAL A 68 0.91 -30.23 -45.04
C VAL A 68 -0.52 -29.73 -45.15
N GLU A 69 -1.45 -30.63 -44.87
CA GLU A 69 -2.90 -30.51 -44.81
C GLU A 69 -3.35 -29.32 -43.94
N PHE A 70 -3.17 -28.10 -44.44
CA PHE A 70 -3.61 -26.86 -43.83
C PHE A 70 -4.34 -26.06 -44.90
N ILE A 71 -5.65 -26.26 -44.94
CA ILE A 71 -6.52 -25.63 -45.90
C ILE A 71 -6.62 -24.14 -45.51
N ARG A 72 -6.78 -23.23 -46.49
CA ARG A 72 -7.02 -21.81 -46.20
C ARG A 72 -8.16 -21.60 -45.20
N GLU A 73 -9.17 -22.46 -45.26
CA GLU A 73 -10.26 -22.55 -44.28
C GLU A 73 -9.78 -22.81 -42.84
N ASP A 74 -8.78 -23.67 -42.64
CA ASP A 74 -8.21 -23.96 -41.31
C ASP A 74 -7.52 -22.73 -40.72
N LEU A 75 -6.80 -21.97 -41.56
CA LEU A 75 -6.19 -20.71 -41.15
C LEU A 75 -7.23 -19.67 -40.72
N VAL A 76 -8.25 -19.51 -41.54
CA VAL A 76 -9.35 -18.57 -41.27
C VAL A 76 -10.09 -18.96 -40.00
N SER A 77 -10.31 -20.27 -39.79
CA SER A 77 -10.92 -20.78 -38.56
C SER A 77 -10.06 -20.49 -37.34
N ALA A 78 -8.77 -20.81 -37.38
CA ALA A 78 -7.83 -20.56 -36.28
C ALA A 78 -7.73 -19.06 -35.93
N LEU A 79 -7.70 -18.19 -36.94
CA LEU A 79 -7.69 -16.74 -36.75
C LEU A 79 -8.98 -16.25 -36.09
N ASN A 80 -10.13 -16.73 -36.56
CA ASN A 80 -11.43 -16.37 -35.99
C ASN A 80 -11.54 -16.82 -34.53
N ASP A 81 -11.03 -18.01 -34.19
CA ASP A 81 -11.02 -18.51 -32.82
C ASP A 81 -10.09 -17.69 -31.93
N MET A 82 -8.89 -17.30 -32.40
CA MET A 82 -8.03 -16.35 -31.66
C MET A 82 -8.71 -15.01 -31.40
N VAL A 83 -9.45 -14.46 -32.37
CA VAL A 83 -10.20 -13.21 -32.20
C VAL A 83 -11.30 -13.37 -31.14
N LYS A 84 -12.00 -14.51 -31.12
CA LYS A 84 -13.01 -14.81 -30.08
C LYS A 84 -12.37 -14.90 -28.69
N GLU A 85 -11.26 -15.63 -28.57
CA GLU A 85 -10.56 -15.78 -27.29
C GLU A 85 -9.99 -14.44 -26.81
N TYR A 86 -9.42 -13.63 -27.70
CA TYR A 86 -8.98 -12.27 -27.36
C TYR A 86 -10.15 -11.40 -26.88
N ARG A 87 -11.32 -11.50 -27.53
CA ARG A 87 -12.52 -10.76 -27.11
C ARG A 87 -12.98 -11.20 -25.70
N LYS A 88 -12.97 -12.50 -25.41
CA LYS A 88 -13.27 -13.04 -24.07
C LYS A 88 -12.27 -12.51 -23.04
N PHE A 89 -10.98 -12.63 -23.33
CA PHE A 89 -9.91 -12.14 -22.46
C PHE A 89 -10.02 -10.62 -22.20
N SER A 90 -10.28 -9.83 -23.24
CA SER A 90 -10.50 -8.39 -23.12
C SER A 90 -11.69 -8.06 -22.22
N HIS A 91 -12.76 -8.86 -22.27
CA HIS A 91 -13.92 -8.69 -21.39
C HIS A 91 -13.57 -9.02 -19.94
N SER A 92 -12.95 -10.18 -19.69
CA SER A 92 -12.49 -10.57 -18.35
C SER A 92 -11.49 -9.58 -17.77
N PHE A 93 -10.61 -9.00 -18.58
CA PHE A 93 -9.69 -7.96 -18.12
C PHE A 93 -10.43 -6.70 -17.66
N LYS A 94 -11.48 -6.27 -18.37
CA LYS A 94 -12.32 -5.14 -17.95
C LYS A 94 -13.06 -5.44 -16.65
N GLU A 95 -13.57 -6.65 -16.50
CA GLU A 95 -14.24 -7.12 -15.28
C GLU A 95 -13.28 -7.12 -14.09
N ILE A 96 -12.10 -7.75 -14.22
CA ILE A 96 -11.04 -7.76 -13.19
C ILE A 96 -10.63 -6.33 -12.84
N LYS A 97 -10.52 -5.42 -13.82
CA LYS A 97 -10.21 -4.01 -13.56
C LYS A 97 -11.31 -3.33 -12.73
N ALA A 98 -12.59 -3.61 -13.03
CA ALA A 98 -13.71 -3.07 -12.26
C ALA A 98 -13.74 -3.63 -10.83
N GLU A 99 -13.57 -4.94 -10.67
CA GLU A 99 -13.47 -5.59 -9.35
C GLU A 99 -12.30 -5.04 -8.54
N ASN A 100 -11.14 -4.81 -9.15
CA ASN A 100 -9.98 -4.24 -8.47
C ASN A 100 -10.27 -2.84 -7.91
N ILE A 101 -10.99 -2.00 -8.67
CA ILE A 101 -11.42 -0.68 -8.20
C ILE A 101 -12.36 -0.83 -7.00
N ILE A 102 -13.33 -1.75 -7.07
CA ILE A 102 -14.28 -2.01 -5.98
C ILE A 102 -13.53 -2.47 -4.72
N LEU A 103 -12.64 -3.45 -4.85
CA LEU A 103 -11.80 -3.97 -3.77
C LEU A 103 -10.96 -2.86 -3.11
N LYS A 104 -10.37 -1.98 -3.92
CA LYS A 104 -9.57 -0.86 -3.41
C LYS A 104 -10.44 0.12 -2.61
N ASN A 105 -11.64 0.41 -3.11
CA ASN A 105 -12.58 1.27 -2.40
C ASN A 105 -13.05 0.63 -1.09
N SER A 106 -13.41 -0.66 -1.08
CA SER A 106 -13.78 -1.37 0.15
C SER A 106 -12.63 -1.46 1.15
N SER A 107 -11.38 -1.58 0.67
CA SER A 107 -10.20 -1.59 1.53
C SER A 107 -9.93 -0.22 2.17
N MET A 108 -10.15 0.86 1.42
CA MET A 108 -9.99 2.21 1.96
C MET A 108 -11.11 2.55 2.95
N GLU A 109 -12.36 2.21 2.62
CA GLU A 109 -13.53 2.46 3.45
C GLU A 109 -13.47 1.68 4.76
N SER A 110 -13.11 0.38 4.71
CA SER A 110 -12.89 -0.45 5.91
C SER A 110 -11.78 0.07 6.82
N SER A 111 -10.77 0.75 6.27
CA SER A 111 -9.66 1.30 7.07
C SER A 111 -9.98 2.63 7.75
N SER A 112 -11.00 3.35 7.26
CA SER A 112 -11.39 4.66 7.77
C SER A 112 -12.15 4.54 9.09
N ASP A 113 -13.12 3.63 9.14
CA ASP A 113 -13.95 3.41 10.34
C ASP A 113 -13.11 2.87 11.52
N GLU A 114 -12.17 1.96 11.24
CA GLU A 114 -11.25 1.44 12.27
C GLU A 114 -10.30 2.51 12.83
N LEU A 115 -9.92 3.51 12.02
CA LEU A 115 -9.01 4.58 12.46
C LEU A 115 -9.71 5.55 13.43
N GLU A 116 -10.97 5.89 13.16
CA GLU A 116 -11.77 6.76 14.03
C GLU A 116 -12.05 6.10 15.39
N ASP A 117 -12.31 4.78 15.39
CA ASP A 117 -12.45 3.98 16.60
C ASP A 117 -11.16 3.95 17.43
N ILE A 118 -9.99 3.84 16.80
CA ILE A 118 -8.68 3.86 17.49
C ILE A 118 -8.44 5.21 18.17
N ASP A 119 -8.71 6.32 17.50
CA ASP A 119 -8.54 7.65 18.08
C ASP A 119 -9.53 7.89 19.23
N SER A 120 -10.78 7.45 19.09
CA SER A 120 -11.79 7.46 20.16
C SER A 120 -11.29 6.70 21.40
N LEU A 121 -10.87 5.44 21.24
CA LEU A 121 -10.33 4.61 22.32
C LEU A 121 -9.11 5.25 23.01
N LYS A 122 -8.23 5.89 22.22
CA LYS A 122 -7.05 6.58 22.75
C LYS A 122 -7.41 7.79 23.61
N THR A 123 -8.44 8.54 23.24
CA THR A 123 -8.95 9.65 24.06
C THR A 123 -9.56 9.16 25.36
N GLU A 124 -10.35 8.09 25.31
CA GLU A 124 -10.98 7.49 26.49
C GLU A 124 -9.94 6.90 27.46
N LEU A 125 -8.90 6.24 26.94
CA LEU A 125 -7.76 5.76 27.73
C LEU A 125 -7.06 6.93 28.46
N SER A 126 -6.84 8.04 27.75
CA SER A 126 -6.18 9.23 28.33
C SER A 126 -7.03 9.86 29.45
N LYS A 127 -8.35 9.90 29.28
CA LYS A 127 -9.29 10.35 30.32
C LYS A 127 -9.24 9.44 31.55
N MET A 128 -9.29 8.12 31.36
CA MET A 128 -9.20 7.15 32.45
C MET A 128 -7.87 7.23 33.21
N MET A 129 -6.75 7.49 32.52
CA MET A 129 -5.45 7.68 33.19
C MET A 129 -5.48 8.86 34.17
N ILE A 130 -6.05 9.99 33.74
CA ILE A 130 -6.16 11.20 34.58
C ILE A 130 -7.05 10.92 35.79
N GLU A 131 -8.20 10.27 35.57
CA GLU A 131 -9.14 9.92 36.64
C GLU A 131 -8.51 8.94 37.64
N ASN A 132 -7.76 7.93 37.16
CA ASN A 132 -7.08 6.98 38.03
C ASN A 132 -6.02 7.68 38.91
N ASP A 133 -5.26 8.61 38.33
CA ASP A 133 -4.27 9.39 39.06
C ASP A 133 -4.93 10.29 40.12
N LEU A 134 -6.07 10.90 39.81
CA LEU A 134 -6.87 11.68 40.77
C LEU A 134 -7.35 10.81 41.93
N LEU A 135 -7.98 9.66 41.64
CA LEU A 135 -8.48 8.74 42.66
C LEU A 135 -7.36 8.19 43.55
N ARG A 136 -6.18 7.93 42.98
CA ARG A 136 -5.00 7.53 43.75
C ARG A 136 -4.58 8.62 44.74
N ASN A 137 -4.62 9.89 44.32
CA ASN A 137 -4.31 11.02 45.18
C ASN A 137 -5.36 11.17 46.29
N GLU A 138 -6.66 11.14 45.96
CA GLU A 138 -7.75 11.23 46.95
C GLU A 138 -7.68 10.09 47.97
N SER A 139 -7.41 8.86 47.51
CA SER A 139 -7.20 7.70 48.39
C SER A 139 -6.03 7.91 49.35
N SER A 140 -4.93 8.50 48.88
CA SER A 140 -3.78 8.82 49.74
C SER A 140 -4.10 9.86 50.81
N VAL A 141 -4.90 10.87 50.48
CA VAL A 141 -5.36 11.90 51.42
C VAL A 141 -6.30 11.31 52.46
N LEU A 142 -7.29 10.51 52.03
CA LEU A 142 -8.21 9.82 52.93
C LEU A 142 -7.46 8.90 53.90
N LYS A 143 -6.44 8.18 53.42
CA LYS A 143 -5.62 7.33 54.26
C LYS A 143 -4.92 8.13 55.36
N ALA A 144 -4.30 9.27 55.01
CA ALA A 144 -3.64 10.14 55.98
C ALA A 144 -4.64 10.70 57.02
N GLU A 145 -5.84 11.07 56.57
CA GLU A 145 -6.89 11.58 57.45
C GLU A 145 -7.41 10.52 58.43
N VAL A 146 -7.57 9.27 57.96
CA VAL A 146 -7.92 8.13 58.83
C VAL A 146 -6.84 7.90 59.89
N GLU A 147 -5.56 7.93 59.52
CA GLU A 147 -4.45 7.78 60.46
C GLU A 147 -4.45 8.91 61.51
N ARG A 148 -4.69 10.16 61.08
CA ARG A 148 -4.81 11.33 61.95
C ARG A 148 -5.95 11.18 62.96
N LEU A 149 -7.15 10.86 62.50
CA LEU A 149 -8.33 10.68 63.33
C LEU A 149 -8.17 9.50 64.31
N THR A 150 -7.53 8.42 63.87
CA THR A 150 -7.23 7.28 64.74
C THR A 150 -6.34 7.69 65.92
N LYS A 151 -5.32 8.52 65.66
CA LYS A 151 -4.44 9.04 66.71
C LYS A 151 -5.19 9.97 67.67
N GLU A 152 -6.04 10.85 67.14
CA GLU A 152 -6.88 11.73 67.95
C GLU A 152 -7.82 10.93 68.86
N MET A 153 -8.55 9.96 68.30
CA MET A 153 -9.43 9.05 69.05
C MET A 153 -8.69 8.33 70.18
N SER A 154 -7.46 7.86 69.92
CA SER A 154 -6.64 7.23 70.95
C SER A 154 -6.26 8.18 72.09
N SER A 155 -6.01 9.45 71.79
CA SER A 155 -5.68 10.50 72.76
C SER A 155 -6.90 10.87 73.61
N TRP A 156 -8.07 11.02 72.97
CA TRP A 156 -9.34 11.22 73.66
C TRP A 156 -9.67 10.07 74.61
N ASN A 157 -9.51 8.82 74.17
CA ASN A 157 -9.71 7.64 75.02
C ASN A 157 -8.77 7.62 76.23
N GLN A 158 -7.50 8.03 76.07
CA GLN A 158 -6.57 8.13 77.20
C GLN A 158 -6.97 9.24 78.18
N SER A 159 -7.35 10.42 77.67
CA SER A 159 -7.80 11.54 78.48
C SER A 159 -9.08 11.19 79.26
N ALA A 160 -10.04 10.53 78.61
CA ALA A 160 -11.28 10.08 79.25
C ALA A 160 -11.00 9.09 80.39
N ARG A 161 -10.08 8.13 80.20
CA ARG A 161 -9.65 7.22 81.26
C ARG A 161 -8.95 7.95 82.42
N ALA A 162 -8.14 8.96 82.13
CA ALA A 162 -7.47 9.75 83.17
C ALA A 162 -8.49 10.56 84.00
N LEU A 163 -9.48 11.15 83.34
CA LEU A 163 -10.58 11.88 84.00
C LEU A 163 -11.41 10.96 84.89
N HIS A 164 -11.75 9.75 84.42
CA HIS A 164 -12.48 8.78 85.23
C HIS A 164 -11.74 8.43 86.52
N LYS A 165 -10.43 8.19 86.44
CA LYS A 165 -9.60 7.92 87.63
C LYS A 165 -9.56 9.07 88.63
N LEU A 166 -9.62 10.32 88.16
CA LEU A 166 -9.70 11.51 89.01
C LEU A 166 -11.04 11.61 89.75
N GLN A 167 -12.12 11.15 89.14
CA GLN A 167 -13.46 11.18 89.72
C GLN A 167 -13.69 10.06 90.75
N GLU A 168 -12.93 8.97 90.65
CA GLU A 168 -12.96 7.84 91.60
C GLU A 168 -12.00 8.00 92.78
N SER A 169 -11.16 9.04 92.78
CA SER A 169 -10.17 9.33 93.83
C SER A 169 -10.66 10.36 94.83
#